data_AF-A0A2D7GER8-F1
#
_entry.id   AF-A0A2D7GER8-F1
#
_cell.length_a   1.000
_cell.length_b   1.000
_cell.length_c   1.000
_cell.angle_alpha   90.00
_cell.angle_beta   90.00
_cell.angle_gamma   90.00
#
_symmetry.space_group_name_H-M   'P 1'
#
loop_
_entity.id
_entity.type
_entity.pdbx_description
1 polymer ?
#
loop_
_entity_poly.entity_id
_entity_poly.type
_entity_poly.pdbx_seq_one_letter_code
_entity_poly.pdbx_strand_id
1 'polypeptide(L)'
;MSDHKNFYKKSAKQRISFTHKFRKVYLTISKEINSILENSTNLLFLSAGHSSMVDMLKFNNIYVLEIIEEFHSLYTNKNSKKITELESLKKIKNLVIDDVIISNLEYSNDPIKLMNDVNKTLGDNGKVSIICNNIFWNPVFKIFEFIGLKFRHPRKNLITSNFVENLCFLSDFELVKKKKDYFTPF
;
A
#
# COMPACT_ATOMS: atom_id res chain seq x y z
N MET A 1 14.59 4.38 -15.44
CA MET A 1 13.79 3.34 -14.75
C MET A 1 14.17 3.41 -13.27
N SER A 2 13.22 3.67 -12.35
CA SER A 2 13.58 3.99 -10.95
C SER A 2 14.39 2.87 -10.29
N ASP A 3 15.35 3.24 -9.43
CA ASP A 3 16.21 2.29 -8.71
C ASP A 3 15.38 1.26 -7.91
N HIS A 4 14.25 1.69 -7.35
CA HIS A 4 13.33 0.82 -6.62
C HIS A 4 12.71 -0.28 -7.51
N LYS A 5 12.26 0.06 -8.73
CA LYS A 5 11.68 -0.92 -9.65
C LYS A 5 12.72 -1.97 -10.05
N ASN A 6 13.95 -1.54 -10.33
CA ASN A 6 15.06 -2.43 -10.66
C ASN A 6 15.43 -3.34 -9.50
N PHE A 7 15.47 -2.81 -8.28
CA PHE A 7 15.70 -3.60 -7.07
C PHE A 7 14.65 -4.70 -6.93
N TYR A 8 13.36 -4.35 -6.95
CA TYR A 8 12.28 -5.31 -6.76
C TYR A 8 12.23 -6.37 -7.87
N LYS A 9 12.54 -6.02 -9.13
CA LYS A 9 12.68 -7.01 -10.21
C LYS A 9 13.76 -8.04 -9.90
N LYS A 10 14.96 -7.59 -9.50
CA LYS A 10 16.08 -8.50 -9.16
C LYS A 10 15.76 -9.39 -7.96
N SER A 11 15.00 -8.88 -6.99
CA SER A 11 14.66 -9.59 -5.76
C SER A 11 13.25 -10.21 -5.77
N ALA A 12 12.55 -10.25 -6.91
CA ALA A 12 11.13 -10.57 -6.98
C ALA A 12 10.80 -11.93 -6.35
N LYS A 13 11.55 -12.97 -6.73
CA LYS A 13 11.39 -14.33 -6.18
C LYS A 13 11.54 -14.37 -4.66
N GLN A 14 12.57 -13.70 -4.13
CA GLN A 14 12.83 -13.65 -2.69
C GLN A 14 11.71 -12.89 -1.96
N ARG A 15 11.25 -11.77 -2.53
CA ARG A 15 10.15 -11.00 -1.96
C ARG A 15 8.85 -11.80 -1.94
N ILE A 16 8.52 -12.48 -3.03
CA ILE A 16 7.31 -13.31 -3.14
C ILE A 16 7.36 -14.46 -2.13
N SER A 17 8.49 -15.14 -2.03
CA SER A 17 8.70 -16.21 -1.03
C SER A 17 8.54 -15.68 0.40
N PHE A 18 9.12 -14.52 0.71
CA PHE A 18 8.95 -13.87 2.01
C PHE A 18 7.48 -13.53 2.29
N THR A 19 6.77 -12.93 1.33
CA THR A 19 5.36 -12.57 1.50
C THR A 19 4.50 -13.82 1.75
N HIS A 20 4.76 -14.94 1.07
CA HIS A 20 4.09 -16.20 1.35
C HIS A 20 4.40 -16.73 2.76
N LYS A 21 5.68 -16.73 3.17
CA LYS A 21 6.09 -17.17 4.52
C LYS A 21 5.39 -16.37 5.62
N PHE A 22 5.25 -15.06 5.43
CA PHE A 22 4.61 -14.15 6.40
C PHE A 22 3.15 -13.83 6.07
N ARG A 23 2.50 -14.64 5.23
CA ARG A 23 1.13 -14.38 4.75
C ARG A 23 0.14 -14.14 5.89
N LYS A 24 0.23 -14.90 6.98
CA LYS A 24 -0.65 -14.74 8.15
C LYS A 24 -0.58 -13.33 8.75
N VAL A 25 0.60 -12.73 8.80
CA VAL A 25 0.78 -11.34 9.28
C VAL A 25 0.05 -10.37 8.36
N TYR A 26 0.23 -10.50 7.05
CA TYR A 26 -0.46 -9.64 6.08
C TYR A 26 -1.98 -9.78 6.17
N LEU A 27 -2.50 -11.01 6.30
CA LEU A 27 -3.92 -11.26 6.48
C LEU A 27 -4.47 -10.66 7.79
N THR A 28 -3.69 -10.65 8.87
CA THR A 28 -4.05 -9.95 10.12
C THR A 28 -4.15 -8.44 9.90
N ILE A 29 -3.18 -7.84 9.21
CA ILE A 29 -3.24 -6.41 8.88
C ILE A 29 -4.49 -6.11 8.04
N SER A 30 -4.84 -6.96 7.07
CA SER A 30 -6.06 -6.81 6.28
C SER A 30 -7.34 -6.82 7.11
N LYS A 31 -7.41 -7.68 8.13
CA LYS A 31 -8.56 -7.71 9.05
C LYS A 31 -8.69 -6.42 9.83
N GLU A 32 -7.58 -5.87 10.31
CA GLU A 32 -7.58 -4.57 10.97
C GLU A 32 -7.94 -3.44 10.03
N ILE A 33 -7.49 -3.48 8.77
CA ILE A 33 -7.91 -2.51 7.76
C ILE A 33 -9.43 -2.53 7.58
N ASN A 34 -10.05 -3.71 7.51
CA ASN A 34 -11.52 -3.82 7.43
C ASN A 34 -12.26 -3.26 8.66
N SER A 35 -11.62 -3.17 9.83
CA SER A 35 -12.25 -2.56 11.01
C SER A 35 -12.20 -1.03 10.97
N ILE A 36 -11.32 -0.48 10.12
CA ILE A 36 -11.09 0.97 9.99
C ILE A 36 -11.85 1.52 8.79
N LEU A 37 -11.92 0.77 7.70
CA LEU A 37 -12.60 1.18 6.48
C LEU A 37 -14.07 0.84 6.55
N GLU A 38 -14.92 1.80 6.17
CA GLU A 38 -16.30 1.51 5.85
C GLU A 38 -16.30 0.69 4.55
N ASN A 39 -17.07 -0.39 4.48
CA ASN A 39 -17.09 -1.25 3.29
C ASN A 39 -17.59 -0.43 2.09
N SER A 40 -16.69 -0.04 1.19
CA SER A 40 -17.04 0.68 -0.03
C SER A 40 -17.05 -0.25 -1.24
N THR A 41 -17.57 0.27 -2.35
CA THR A 41 -17.74 -0.49 -3.59
C THR A 41 -16.43 -0.69 -4.34
N ASN A 42 -15.64 0.37 -4.51
CA ASN A 42 -14.45 0.36 -5.35
C ASN A 42 -13.23 0.87 -4.57
N LEU A 43 -12.30 -0.03 -4.27
CA LEU A 43 -11.04 0.26 -3.61
C LEU A 43 -9.89 0.33 -4.62
N LEU A 44 -9.01 1.31 -4.47
CA LEU A 44 -7.68 1.36 -5.09
C LEU A 44 -6.60 0.99 -4.05
N PHE A 45 -5.84 -0.07 -4.29
CA PHE A 45 -4.76 -0.53 -3.41
C PHE A 45 -3.39 -0.25 -4.05
N LEU A 46 -2.65 0.70 -3.51
CA LEU A 46 -1.31 1.11 -3.95
C LEU A 46 -0.25 0.45 -3.07
N SER A 47 0.62 -0.35 -3.69
CA SER A 47 1.54 -1.23 -2.97
C SER A 47 2.88 -1.45 -3.68
N ALA A 48 3.85 -1.92 -2.90
CA ALA A 48 5.17 -2.37 -3.37
C ALA A 48 5.48 -3.76 -2.79
N GLY A 49 4.67 -4.75 -3.15
CA GLY A 49 4.83 -6.16 -2.79
C GLY A 49 4.15 -6.57 -1.49
N HIS A 50 3.10 -5.86 -1.08
CA HIS A 50 2.22 -6.16 0.05
C HIS A 50 0.80 -6.59 -0.39
N SER A 51 0.55 -6.77 -1.69
CA SER A 51 -0.78 -7.05 -2.23
C SER A 51 -1.43 -8.34 -1.73
N SER A 52 -0.72 -9.26 -1.06
CA SER A 52 -1.36 -10.37 -0.33
C SER A 52 -2.37 -9.89 0.72
N MET A 53 -2.24 -8.65 1.19
CA MET A 53 -3.20 -8.02 2.09
C MET A 53 -4.58 -7.87 1.45
N VAL A 54 -4.67 -7.84 0.13
CA VAL A 54 -5.95 -7.69 -0.58
C VAL A 54 -6.87 -8.90 -0.37
N ASP A 55 -6.33 -10.07 0.00
CA ASP A 55 -7.10 -11.32 0.07
C ASP A 55 -8.21 -11.34 1.13
N MET A 56 -8.12 -10.52 2.19
CA MET A 56 -9.21 -10.43 3.18
C MET A 56 -9.98 -9.12 3.13
N LEU A 57 -9.67 -8.21 2.22
CA LEU A 57 -10.37 -6.93 2.13
C LEU A 57 -11.79 -7.14 1.57
N LYS A 58 -12.79 -6.50 2.20
CA LYS A 58 -14.22 -6.72 1.95
C LYS A 58 -14.84 -5.70 0.99
N PHE A 59 -14.23 -5.51 -0.17
CA PHE A 59 -14.72 -4.59 -1.21
C PHE A 59 -15.23 -5.35 -2.43
N ASN A 60 -16.19 -4.76 -3.15
CA ASN A 60 -16.79 -5.37 -4.35
C ASN A 60 -15.80 -5.40 -5.52
N ASN A 61 -15.02 -4.34 -5.69
CA ASN A 61 -13.94 -4.26 -6.66
C ASN A 61 -12.68 -3.71 -5.98
N ILE A 62 -11.53 -4.36 -6.22
CA ILE A 62 -10.24 -3.91 -5.72
C ILE A 62 -9.28 -3.75 -6.89
N TYR A 63 -8.88 -2.52 -7.19
CA TYR A 63 -7.91 -2.20 -8.22
C TYR A 63 -6.53 -2.13 -7.59
N VAL A 64 -5.63 -3.03 -7.96
CA VAL A 64 -4.31 -3.16 -7.34
C VAL A 64 -3.26 -2.59 -8.28
N LEU A 65 -2.48 -1.62 -7.81
CA LEU A 65 -1.28 -1.12 -8.49
C LEU A 65 -0.04 -1.60 -7.75
N GLU A 66 0.81 -2.36 -8.44
CA GLU A 66 2.08 -2.84 -7.91
C GLU A 66 3.27 -2.21 -8.64
N ILE A 67 4.41 -2.14 -7.94
CA ILE A 67 5.64 -1.56 -8.51
C ILE A 67 6.22 -2.39 -9.66
N ILE A 68 5.95 -3.71 -9.67
CA ILE A 68 6.34 -4.67 -10.70
C ILE A 68 5.20 -5.68 -10.94
N GLU A 69 5.11 -6.22 -12.16
CA GLU A 69 4.02 -7.10 -12.58
C GLU A 69 3.97 -8.40 -11.75
N GLU A 70 5.14 -8.92 -11.37
CA GLU A 70 5.30 -10.19 -10.66
C GLU A 70 4.57 -10.22 -9.31
N PHE A 71 4.37 -9.06 -8.68
CA PHE A 71 3.67 -8.96 -7.40
C PHE A 71 2.15 -9.09 -7.51
N HIS A 72 1.58 -9.07 -8.71
CA HIS A 72 0.17 -9.43 -8.89
C HIS A 72 -0.10 -10.92 -8.58
N SER A 73 0.93 -11.77 -8.52
CA SER A 73 0.78 -13.17 -8.11
C SER A 73 0.53 -13.37 -6.60
N LEU A 74 0.66 -12.33 -5.78
CA LEU A 74 0.59 -12.42 -4.32
C LEU A 74 -0.82 -12.50 -3.75
N TYR A 75 -1.83 -12.23 -4.57
CA TYR A 75 -3.23 -12.28 -4.19
C TYR A 75 -4.03 -13.16 -5.14
N THR A 76 -5.12 -13.70 -4.62
CA THR A 76 -6.03 -14.63 -5.31
C THR A 76 -7.49 -14.17 -5.24
N ASN A 77 -7.74 -13.05 -4.57
CA ASN A 77 -9.07 -12.48 -4.42
C ASN A 77 -9.70 -12.19 -5.79
N LYS A 78 -10.84 -12.83 -6.05
CA LYS A 78 -11.58 -12.73 -7.32
C LYS A 78 -12.12 -11.33 -7.62
N ASN A 79 -12.31 -10.51 -6.59
CA ASN A 79 -12.75 -9.12 -6.74
C ASN A 79 -11.59 -8.19 -7.13
N SER A 80 -10.36 -8.70 -7.15
CA SER A 80 -9.17 -7.90 -7.42
C SER A 80 -8.80 -7.87 -8.90
N LYS A 81 -8.56 -6.67 -9.40
CA LYS A 81 -8.19 -6.36 -10.79
C LYS A 81 -6.81 -5.71 -10.77
N LYS A 82 -5.90 -6.24 -11.58
CA LYS A 82 -4.58 -5.61 -11.76
C LYS A 82 -4.71 -4.33 -12.58
N ILE A 83 -3.97 -3.29 -12.20
CA ILE A 83 -3.75 -2.08 -13.00
C ILE A 83 -2.27 -1.77 -13.03
N THR A 84 -1.79 -1.16 -14.11
CA THR A 84 -0.36 -0.85 -14.32
C THR A 84 -0.04 0.64 -14.13
N GLU A 85 -1.06 1.49 -14.17
CA GLU A 85 -0.99 2.94 -14.03
C GLU A 85 -2.33 3.49 -13.52
N LEU A 86 -2.31 4.60 -12.78
CA LEU A 86 -3.53 5.23 -12.27
C LEU A 86 -4.44 5.71 -13.41
N GLU A 87 -3.84 6.19 -14.51
CA GLU A 87 -4.55 6.67 -15.69
C GLU A 87 -5.43 5.59 -16.35
N SER A 88 -5.11 4.30 -16.15
CA SER A 88 -5.92 3.21 -16.67
C SER A 88 -7.33 3.17 -16.05
N LEU A 89 -7.51 3.70 -14.84
CA LEU A 89 -8.81 3.77 -14.18
C LEU A 89 -9.75 4.75 -14.88
N LYS A 90 -9.22 5.84 -15.44
CA LYS A 90 -10.01 6.84 -16.18
C LYS A 90 -10.64 6.27 -17.46
N LYS A 91 -10.10 5.17 -17.98
CA LYS A 91 -10.63 4.48 -19.17
C LYS A 91 -11.86 3.64 -18.85
N ILE A 92 -12.13 3.37 -17.57
CA ILE A 92 -13.28 2.56 -17.13
C ILE A 92 -14.47 3.50 -16.97
N LYS A 93 -15.43 3.38 -17.90
CA LYS A 93 -16.63 4.23 -17.93
C LYS A 93 -17.38 4.16 -16.60
N ASN A 94 -17.74 5.34 -16.06
CA ASN A 94 -18.48 5.51 -14.80
C ASN A 94 -17.80 4.91 -13.57
N LEU A 95 -16.49 4.66 -13.60
CA LEU A 95 -15.76 4.23 -12.42
C LEU A 95 -15.54 5.42 -11.48
N VAL A 96 -16.01 5.27 -10.25
CA VAL A 96 -15.70 6.15 -9.13
C VAL A 96 -14.95 5.30 -8.10
N ILE A 97 -13.78 5.76 -7.68
CA ILE A 97 -13.04 5.13 -6.58
C ILE A 97 -13.53 5.77 -5.27
N ASP A 98 -13.96 4.92 -4.35
CA ASP A 98 -14.52 5.35 -3.07
C ASP A 98 -13.42 5.40 -1.98
N ASP A 99 -12.49 4.46 -2.04
CA ASP A 99 -11.38 4.36 -1.09
C ASP A 99 -10.05 4.11 -1.78
N VAL A 100 -8.98 4.65 -1.20
CA VAL A 100 -7.59 4.35 -1.56
C VAL A 100 -6.82 3.89 -0.34
N ILE A 101 -6.09 2.79 -0.46
CA ILE A 101 -5.06 2.38 0.52
C ILE A 101 -3.68 2.60 -0.09
N ILE A 102 -2.81 3.29 0.64
CA ILE A 102 -1.40 3.48 0.28
C ILE A 102 -0.53 2.78 1.31
N SER A 103 0.11 1.67 0.94
CA SER A 103 0.93 0.85 1.85
C SER A 103 2.44 0.98 1.64
N ASN A 104 2.85 1.91 0.78
CA ASN A 104 4.21 2.00 0.25
C ASN A 104 4.69 3.45 0.04
N LEU A 105 4.10 4.42 0.75
CA LEU A 105 4.39 5.85 0.56
C LEU A 105 5.90 6.15 0.65
N GLU A 106 6.61 5.44 1.52
CA GLU A 106 8.07 5.51 1.70
C GLU A 106 8.92 5.18 0.46
N TYR A 107 8.34 4.52 -0.55
CA TYR A 107 9.02 4.18 -1.81
C TYR A 107 8.59 5.05 -2.98
N SER A 108 7.65 5.99 -2.76
CA SER A 108 7.29 6.97 -3.78
C SER A 108 8.46 7.92 -4.02
N ASN A 109 8.82 8.09 -5.29
CA ASN A 109 9.82 9.08 -5.69
C ASN A 109 9.28 10.51 -5.54
N ASP A 110 7.96 10.67 -5.69
CA ASP A 110 7.26 11.95 -5.58
C ASP A 110 5.93 11.73 -4.83
N PRO A 111 5.95 11.79 -3.49
CA PRO A 111 4.76 11.62 -2.65
C PRO A 111 3.66 12.66 -2.94
N ILE A 112 4.03 13.91 -3.26
CA ILE A 112 3.05 14.98 -3.53
C ILE A 112 2.31 14.68 -4.82
N LYS A 113 3.04 14.36 -5.90
CA LYS A 113 2.41 13.98 -7.16
C LYS A 113 1.52 12.75 -7.00
N LEU A 114 2.00 11.73 -6.27
CA LEU A 114 1.20 10.53 -5.98
C LEU A 114 -0.13 10.89 -5.31
N MET A 115 -0.10 11.73 -4.29
CA MET A 115 -1.31 12.14 -3.57
C MET A 115 -2.24 12.99 -4.43
N ASN A 116 -1.69 13.88 -5.26
CA ASN A 116 -2.48 14.66 -6.22
C ASN A 116 -3.14 13.78 -7.29
N ASP A 117 -2.44 12.74 -7.78
CA ASP A 117 -2.99 11.78 -8.74
C ASP A 117 -4.06 10.89 -8.09
N VAL A 118 -3.89 10.54 -6.81
CA VAL A 118 -4.91 9.87 -6.00
C VAL A 118 -6.15 10.75 -5.82
N ASN A 119 -5.98 12.03 -5.47
CA ASN A 119 -7.11 12.96 -5.30
C ASN A 119 -7.95 13.08 -6.58
N LYS A 120 -7.29 13.21 -7.75
CA LYS A 120 -7.96 13.23 -9.06
C LYS A 120 -8.70 11.93 -9.44
N THR A 121 -8.45 10.83 -8.72
CA THR A 121 -9.03 9.52 -9.00
C THR A 121 -10.20 9.20 -8.07
N LEU A 122 -10.26 9.85 -6.91
CA LEU A 122 -11.33 9.68 -5.93
C LEU A 122 -12.63 10.36 -6.36
N GLY A 123 -13.75 9.82 -5.90
CA GLY A 123 -15.01 10.55 -5.88
C GLY A 123 -15.04 11.63 -4.79
N ASP A 124 -16.07 12.48 -4.83
CA ASP A 124 -16.17 13.68 -3.97
C ASP A 124 -16.09 13.40 -2.46
N ASN A 125 -16.51 12.21 -2.02
CA ASN A 125 -16.45 11.77 -0.61
C ASN A 125 -15.43 10.65 -0.38
N GLY A 126 -14.46 10.55 -1.28
CA GLY A 126 -13.47 9.49 -1.29
C GLY A 126 -12.50 9.58 -0.10
N LYS A 127 -12.09 8.42 0.44
CA LYS A 127 -11.18 8.35 1.59
C LYS A 127 -9.81 7.82 1.16
N VAL A 128 -8.74 8.39 1.73
CA VAL A 128 -7.38 7.84 1.60
C VAL A 128 -6.89 7.35 2.95
N SER A 129 -6.50 6.08 3.00
CA SER A 129 -5.86 5.46 4.15
C SER A 129 -4.39 5.18 3.85
N ILE A 130 -3.51 5.85 4.58
CA ILE A 130 -2.06 5.71 4.43
C ILE A 130 -1.54 4.83 5.57
N ILE A 131 -0.89 3.73 5.20
CA ILE A 131 -0.27 2.79 6.14
C ILE A 131 1.24 3.02 6.08
N CYS A 132 1.80 3.46 7.20
CA CYS A 132 3.24 3.66 7.34
C CYS A 132 3.79 2.88 8.52
N ASN A 133 5.02 2.41 8.37
CA ASN A 133 5.78 1.87 9.49
C ASN A 133 6.19 3.00 10.44
N ASN A 134 6.15 2.75 11.74
CA ASN A 134 6.66 3.71 12.71
C ASN A 134 8.20 3.79 12.64
N ILE A 135 8.72 4.99 12.41
CA ILE A 135 10.14 5.30 12.24
C ILE A 135 11.01 4.85 13.43
N PHE A 136 10.46 4.84 14.65
CA PHE A 136 11.19 4.42 15.85
C PHE A 136 11.59 2.94 15.81
N TRP A 137 10.89 2.11 15.02
CA TRP A 137 11.22 0.69 14.84
C TRP A 137 12.25 0.46 13.74
N ASN A 138 12.70 1.48 13.01
CA ASN A 138 13.68 1.32 11.93
C ASN A 138 15.00 0.66 12.38
N PRO A 139 15.60 0.99 13.53
CA PRO A 139 16.79 0.29 14.00
C PRO A 139 16.54 -1.21 14.20
N VAL A 140 15.42 -1.58 14.81
CA VAL A 140 15.02 -2.98 15.02
C VAL A 140 14.78 -3.68 13.68
N PHE A 141 14.11 -3.01 12.73
CA PHE A 141 13.90 -3.56 11.39
C PHE A 141 15.22 -3.78 10.64
N LYS A 142 16.21 -2.90 10.80
CA LYS A 142 17.55 -3.11 10.22
C LYS A 142 18.24 -4.34 10.80
N ILE A 143 18.12 -4.57 12.10
CA ILE A 143 18.64 -5.79 12.74
C ILE A 143 17.95 -7.02 12.15
N PHE A 144 16.62 -7.01 12.05
CA PHE A 144 15.86 -8.11 11.45
C PHE A 144 16.17 -8.35 9.97
N GLU A 145 16.46 -7.29 9.20
CA GLU A 145 16.96 -7.42 7.83
C GLU A 145 18.35 -8.06 7.78
N PHE A 146 19.23 -7.67 8.70
CA PHE A 146 20.60 -8.20 8.79
C PHE A 146 20.62 -9.69 9.13
N ILE A 147 19.79 -10.15 10.07
CA ILE A 147 19.70 -11.57 10.47
C ILE A 147 18.72 -12.40 9.62
N GLY A 148 18.12 -11.81 8.57
CA GLY A 148 17.24 -12.52 7.62
C GLY A 148 15.81 -12.79 8.10
N LEU A 149 15.39 -12.23 9.24
CA LEU A 149 14.01 -12.29 9.72
C LEU A 149 13.06 -11.33 8.98
N LYS A 150 13.61 -10.34 8.28
CA LYS A 150 12.86 -9.38 7.48
C LYS A 150 13.47 -9.25 6.08
N PHE A 151 12.61 -9.13 5.07
CA PHE A 151 13.07 -8.83 3.72
C PHE A 151 13.75 -7.45 3.67
N ARG A 152 14.94 -7.39 3.07
CA ARG A 152 15.68 -6.15 2.87
C ARG A 152 15.05 -5.33 1.76
N HIS A 153 14.67 -4.10 2.07
CA HIS A 153 14.06 -3.19 1.11
C HIS A 153 15.09 -2.16 0.59
N PRO A 154 14.84 -1.53 -0.57
CA PRO A 154 15.67 -0.40 -1.00
C PRO A 154 15.51 0.78 -0.03
N ARG A 155 16.37 1.79 -0.15
CA ARG A 155 16.35 2.96 0.73
C ARG A 155 14.95 3.59 0.73
N LYS A 156 14.38 3.73 1.92
CA LYS A 156 13.08 4.35 2.16
C LYS A 156 13.24 5.84 2.43
N ASN A 157 12.27 6.64 2.00
CA ASN A 157 12.06 7.95 2.59
C ASN A 157 11.66 7.79 4.06
N LEU A 158 12.18 8.66 4.94
CA LEU A 158 11.80 8.67 6.34
C LEU A 158 10.47 9.41 6.47
N ILE A 159 9.40 8.65 6.64
CA ILE A 159 8.04 9.18 6.76
C ILE A 159 7.67 9.28 8.23
N THR A 160 7.51 10.50 8.74
CA THR A 160 6.97 10.77 10.08
C THR A 160 5.46 11.00 9.98
N SER A 161 4.73 10.92 11.10
CA SER A 161 3.29 11.22 11.06
C SER A 161 3.02 12.65 10.59
N ASN A 162 3.84 13.62 11.00
CA ASN A 162 3.68 15.01 10.62
C ASN A 162 3.96 15.21 9.13
N PHE A 163 4.90 14.44 8.55
CA PHE A 163 5.11 14.45 7.10
C PHE A 163 3.86 13.97 6.36
N VAL A 164 3.21 12.88 6.83
CA VAL A 164 1.98 12.37 6.21
C VAL A 164 0.85 13.40 6.33
N GLU A 165 0.69 14.02 7.50
CA GLU A 165 -0.34 15.05 7.72
C GLU A 165 -0.15 16.26 6.81
N ASN A 166 1.08 16.78 6.73
CA ASN A 166 1.42 17.88 5.83
C ASN A 166 1.22 17.49 4.37
N LEU A 167 1.58 16.26 4.00
CA LEU A 167 1.41 15.74 2.65
C LEU A 167 -0.08 15.68 2.28
N CYS A 168 -0.93 15.17 3.17
CA CYS A 168 -2.39 15.16 2.97
C CYS A 168 -2.93 16.58 2.81
N PHE A 169 -2.54 17.50 3.71
CA PHE A 169 -2.97 18.89 3.66
C PHE A 169 -2.60 19.58 2.35
N LEU A 170 -1.38 19.39 1.86
CA LEU A 170 -0.91 19.96 0.58
C LEU A 170 -1.57 19.35 -0.67
N SER A 171 -2.27 18.23 -0.51
CA SER A 171 -3.00 17.55 -1.58
C SER A 171 -4.52 17.66 -1.40
N ASP A 172 -4.98 18.66 -0.66
CA ASP A 172 -6.40 18.97 -0.39
C ASP A 172 -7.16 17.84 0.33
N PHE A 173 -6.45 17.05 1.15
CA PHE A 173 -7.08 16.07 2.05
C PHE A 173 -7.18 16.60 3.48
N GLU A 174 -8.30 16.31 4.12
CA GLU A 174 -8.51 16.55 5.54
C GLU A 174 -8.20 15.29 6.36
N LEU A 175 -7.52 15.46 7.51
CA LEU A 175 -7.26 14.35 8.42
C LEU A 175 -8.53 14.02 9.23
N VAL A 176 -9.19 12.93 8.89
CA VAL A 176 -10.39 12.46 9.61
C VAL A 176 -10.06 11.56 10.81
N LYS A 177 -9.03 10.70 10.68
CA LYS A 177 -8.69 9.71 11.73
C LYS A 177 -7.21 9.35 11.71
N LYS A 178 -6.63 9.19 12.90
CA LYS A 178 -5.26 8.69 13.12
C LYS A 178 -5.28 7.57 14.15
N LYS A 179 -4.69 6.43 13.80
CA LYS A 179 -4.59 5.25 14.68
C LYS A 179 -3.15 4.72 14.66
N LYS A 180 -2.70 4.19 15.79
CA LYS A 180 -1.45 3.42 15.90
C LYS A 180 -1.82 2.02 16.34
N ASP A 181 -1.43 1.04 15.55
CA ASP A 181 -1.60 -0.38 15.88
C ASP A 181 -0.23 -1.06 15.96
N TYR A 182 -0.15 -2.10 16.77
CA TYR A 182 1.03 -2.94 16.92
C TYR A 182 0.69 -4.33 16.41
N PHE A 183 1.43 -4.78 15.40
CA PHE A 183 1.28 -6.13 14.85
C PHE A 183 2.46 -6.97 15.32
N THR A 184 2.21 -7.93 16.21
CA THR A 184 3.19 -8.95 16.55
C THR A 184 3.08 -10.10 15.56
N PRO A 185 4.19 -10.59 14.98
CA PRO A 185 4.16 -11.75 14.09
C PRO A 185 4.05 -13.09 14.84
N PHE A 186 3.86 -13.05 16.16
CA PHE A 186 3.79 -14.18 17.09
C PHE A 186 2.45 -14.18 17.81
#